data_AF-A0A934V6J6-F1
#
_entry.id   AF-A0A934V6J6-F1
#
_cell.length_a   1.000
_cell.length_b   1.000
_cell.length_c   1.000
_cell.angle_alpha   90.00
_cell.angle_beta   90.00
_cell.angle_gamma   90.00
#
_symmetry.space_group_name_H-M   'P 1'
#
loop_
_entity.id
_entity.type
_entity.pdbx_description
1 polymer ?
#
loop_
_entity_poly.entity_id
_entity_poly.type
_entity_poly.pdbx_seq_one_letter_code
_entity_poly.pdbx_strand_id
1 'polypeptide(L)'
;MKLKDYFERIFVINLPYKEERRARLTSHLAELGLAEPEDITWVRAVSGEKCPAPAYFQAGNGAWGCLHSHLRIVQDAIMDGLGNYLVLEDDVVFHEDSMRCLARFWEELPADWGQIYLGGQHLHDPEEVDGRPFVLRARNINRTHAFALRNVAFQAFQKHITHAPDYMRDNWHIDHQLGAAHERMDWNVYVPAWWVAGQEEGTSNISGRVTPRHWWNHHRHGGELPFIYLDEPPATEGERDRLMRQLHFGYNRKPDSVEDVGLDDCVGSPDALRRWLGMIAAEAIRHWMLPAIWHPSISIEEVRRLWDPGVLRLGEADIDVLLRYPGNGLFEHPLNSEGGVRRRRRVSAA
;
A
#
# COMPACT_ATOMS: atom_id res chain seq x y z
N MET A 1 18.35 4.50 -11.97
CA MET A 1 17.13 4.18 -12.74
C MET A 1 16.02 5.05 -12.20
N LYS A 2 15.17 5.59 -13.06
CA LYS A 2 14.00 6.42 -12.76
C LYS A 2 12.75 5.76 -13.34
N LEU A 3 11.56 6.22 -12.95
CA LEU A 3 10.29 5.69 -13.47
C LEU A 3 10.21 5.79 -15.02
N LYS A 4 10.78 6.86 -15.60
CA LYS A 4 10.79 7.07 -17.06
C LYS A 4 11.62 6.04 -17.84
N ASP A 5 12.47 5.29 -17.16
CA ASP A 5 13.26 4.22 -17.80
C ASP A 5 12.37 2.99 -18.09
N TYR A 6 11.20 2.90 -17.45
CA TYR A 6 10.24 1.80 -17.59
C TYR A 6 8.96 2.21 -18.32
N PHE A 7 8.53 3.47 -18.15
CA PHE A 7 7.27 3.97 -18.66
C PHE A 7 7.48 5.11 -19.65
N GLU A 8 6.85 5.01 -20.83
CA GLU A 8 6.97 6.05 -21.86
C GLU A 8 6.39 7.39 -21.40
N ARG A 9 5.39 7.34 -20.51
CA ARG A 9 4.82 8.53 -19.89
C ARG A 9 4.37 8.25 -18.46
N ILE A 10 4.63 9.22 -17.58
CA ILE A 10 4.17 9.22 -16.20
C ILE A 10 3.08 10.28 -16.07
N PHE A 11 1.84 9.84 -15.93
CA PHE A 11 0.71 10.71 -15.65
C PHE A 11 0.49 10.84 -14.15
N VAL A 12 0.22 12.05 -13.67
CA VAL A 12 -0.19 12.28 -12.28
C VAL A 12 -1.51 13.02 -12.24
N ILE A 13 -2.52 12.39 -11.64
CA ILE A 13 -3.87 12.94 -11.47
C ILE A 13 -3.88 13.87 -10.26
N ASN A 14 -4.22 15.14 -10.47
CA ASN A 14 -4.36 16.13 -9.40
C ASN A 14 -5.51 17.09 -9.69
N LEU A 15 -6.23 17.46 -8.62
CA LEU A 15 -7.16 18.58 -8.67
C LEU A 15 -6.33 19.87 -8.61
N PRO A 16 -6.38 20.77 -9.62
CA PRO A 16 -5.43 21.90 -9.71
C PRO A 16 -5.37 22.83 -8.50
N TYR A 17 -6.44 22.91 -7.71
CA TYR A 17 -6.48 23.72 -6.49
C TYR A 17 -5.82 23.05 -5.27
N LYS A 18 -5.39 21.78 -5.38
CA LYS A 18 -4.63 21.04 -4.37
C LYS A 18 -3.13 21.19 -4.65
N GLU A 19 -2.66 22.44 -4.66
CA GLU A 19 -1.26 22.79 -4.98
C GLU A 19 -0.26 22.19 -4.00
N GLU A 20 -0.65 22.07 -2.72
CA GLU A 20 0.15 21.43 -1.67
C GLU A 20 0.47 19.97 -2.00
N ARG A 21 -0.52 19.18 -2.42
CA ARG A 21 -0.32 17.77 -2.78
C ARG A 21 0.61 17.62 -3.98
N ARG A 22 0.44 18.49 -4.97
CA ARG A 22 1.31 18.56 -6.15
C ARG A 22 2.75 18.87 -5.76
N ALA A 23 2.97 19.87 -4.91
CA ALA A 23 4.31 20.24 -4.44
C ALA A 23 4.94 19.10 -3.64
N ARG A 24 4.20 18.52 -2.69
CA ARG A 24 4.64 17.38 -1.87
C ARG A 24 5.06 16.19 -2.73
N LEU A 25 4.20 15.75 -3.66
CA LEU A 25 4.53 14.61 -4.51
C LEU A 25 5.72 14.89 -5.44
N THR A 26 5.83 16.12 -5.97
CA THR A 26 6.98 16.50 -6.80
C THR A 26 8.28 16.41 -6.01
N SER A 27 8.33 16.98 -4.80
CA SER A 27 9.48 16.88 -3.91
C SER A 27 9.78 15.43 -3.53
N HIS A 28 8.77 14.65 -3.16
CA HIS A 28 8.91 13.25 -2.78
C HIS A 28 9.53 12.39 -3.89
N LEU A 29 9.07 12.54 -5.13
CA LEU A 29 9.62 11.82 -6.27
C LEU A 29 11.07 12.23 -6.57
N ALA A 30 11.40 13.53 -6.45
CA ALA A 30 12.75 14.03 -6.70
C ALA A 30 13.74 13.61 -5.60
N GLU A 31 13.34 13.70 -4.33
CA GLU A 31 14.15 13.31 -3.17
C GLU A 31 14.54 11.83 -3.19
N LEU A 32 13.61 10.97 -3.63
CA LEU A 32 13.87 9.54 -3.83
C LEU A 32 14.53 9.22 -5.18
N GLY A 33 14.78 10.22 -6.03
CA GLY A 33 15.36 10.05 -7.36
C GLY A 33 14.47 9.24 -8.31
N LEU A 34 13.16 9.21 -8.10
CA LEU A 34 12.16 8.45 -8.88
C LEU A 34 11.81 9.15 -10.19
N ALA A 35 11.65 10.47 -10.15
CA ALA A 35 11.30 11.30 -11.30
C ALA A 35 11.70 12.75 -11.02
N GLU A 36 12.15 13.47 -12.05
CA GLU A 36 12.26 14.93 -11.99
C GLU A 36 10.91 15.60 -12.35
N PRO A 37 10.69 16.88 -12.01
CA PRO A 37 9.45 17.59 -12.35
C PRO A 37 9.10 17.55 -13.84
N GLU A 38 10.10 17.59 -14.74
CA GLU A 38 9.92 17.51 -16.19
C GLU A 38 9.53 16.13 -16.71
N ASP A 39 9.75 15.07 -15.92
CA ASP A 39 9.36 13.71 -16.28
C ASP A 39 7.84 13.48 -16.04
N ILE A 40 7.18 14.39 -15.32
CA ILE A 40 5.78 14.25 -14.88
C ILE A 40 4.82 14.98 -15.83
N THR A 41 3.86 14.24 -16.37
CA THR A 41 2.70 14.79 -17.07
C THR A 41 1.53 14.98 -16.11
N TRP A 42 1.32 16.21 -15.65
CA TRP A 42 0.18 16.53 -14.77
C TRP A 42 -1.15 16.50 -15.53
N VAL A 43 -2.07 15.67 -15.04
CA VAL A 43 -3.43 15.54 -15.58
C VAL A 43 -4.40 16.26 -14.64
N ARG A 44 -5.14 17.21 -15.20
CA ARG A 44 -6.24 17.87 -14.49
C ARG A 44 -7.33 16.85 -14.19
N ALA A 45 -7.44 16.47 -12.92
CA ALA A 45 -8.49 15.59 -12.44
C ALA A 45 -9.88 16.20 -12.70
N VAL A 46 -10.82 15.33 -13.03
CA VAL A 46 -12.24 15.70 -13.16
C VAL A 46 -12.83 15.81 -11.76
N SER A 47 -13.42 16.97 -11.46
CA SER A 47 -14.13 17.21 -10.21
C SER A 47 -15.59 16.84 -10.41
N GLY A 48 -16.08 15.78 -9.75
CA GLY A 48 -17.49 15.41 -9.83
C GLY A 48 -18.44 16.48 -9.31
N GLU A 49 -18.01 17.35 -8.39
CA GLU A 49 -18.83 18.50 -7.97
C GLU A 49 -19.08 19.49 -9.13
N LYS A 50 -18.07 19.69 -9.99
CA LYS A 50 -18.17 20.60 -11.15
C LYS A 50 -18.70 19.90 -12.40
N CYS A 51 -18.54 18.58 -12.47
CA CYS A 51 -18.96 17.72 -13.57
C CYS A 51 -19.75 16.53 -12.98
N PRO A 52 -21.00 16.75 -12.53
CA PRO A 52 -21.75 15.76 -11.76
C PRO A 52 -22.04 14.50 -12.56
N ALA A 53 -22.15 13.40 -11.82
CA ALA A 53 -22.49 12.12 -12.38
C ALA A 53 -23.94 12.10 -12.90
N PRO A 54 -24.25 11.29 -13.94
CA PRO A 54 -25.62 11.06 -14.35
C PRO A 54 -26.41 10.35 -13.24
N ALA A 55 -27.74 10.49 -13.26
CA ALA A 55 -28.63 9.98 -12.21
C ALA A 55 -28.51 8.48 -11.93
N TYR A 56 -27.99 7.68 -12.86
CA TYR A 56 -27.80 6.25 -12.65
C TYR A 56 -26.53 5.89 -11.87
N PHE A 57 -25.56 6.81 -11.76
CA PHE A 57 -24.28 6.56 -11.11
C PHE A 57 -24.38 6.93 -9.63
N GLN A 58 -24.41 5.92 -8.75
CA GLN A 58 -24.69 6.12 -7.32
C GLN A 58 -23.43 6.20 -6.44
N ALA A 59 -22.25 5.91 -6.99
CA ALA A 59 -20.98 5.84 -6.23
C ALA A 59 -20.44 7.20 -5.78
N GLY A 60 -21.16 8.28 -6.10
CA GLY A 60 -20.86 9.63 -5.68
C GLY A 60 -19.89 10.37 -6.59
N ASN A 61 -19.83 11.69 -6.40
CA ASN A 61 -19.12 12.62 -7.28
C ASN A 61 -17.62 12.35 -7.36
N GLY A 62 -16.97 11.98 -6.26
CA GLY A 62 -15.53 11.72 -6.29
C GLY A 62 -15.19 10.43 -7.06
N ALA A 63 -16.01 9.37 -6.97
CA ALA A 63 -15.82 8.16 -7.76
C ALA A 63 -16.03 8.43 -9.27
N TRP A 64 -17.00 9.28 -9.62
CA TRP A 64 -17.21 9.74 -10.98
C TRP A 64 -16.02 10.54 -11.53
N GLY A 65 -15.49 11.46 -10.72
CA GLY A 65 -14.30 12.23 -11.05
C GLY A 65 -13.06 11.36 -11.26
N CYS A 66 -12.88 10.35 -10.41
CA CYS A 66 -11.81 9.35 -10.54
C CYS A 66 -11.93 8.59 -11.87
N LEU A 67 -13.11 8.01 -12.15
CA LEU A 67 -13.39 7.29 -13.40
C LEU A 67 -13.02 8.13 -14.64
N HIS A 68 -13.51 9.38 -14.70
CA HIS A 68 -13.29 10.24 -15.84
C HIS A 68 -11.83 10.73 -15.98
N SER A 69 -11.10 10.84 -14.87
CA SER A 69 -9.68 11.19 -14.90
C SER A 69 -8.86 10.06 -15.52
N HIS A 70 -9.14 8.81 -15.17
CA HIS A 70 -8.51 7.65 -15.79
C HIS A 70 -8.95 7.43 -17.24
N LEU A 71 -10.23 7.65 -17.56
CA LEU A 71 -10.73 7.60 -18.94
C LEU A 71 -9.99 8.58 -19.85
N ARG A 72 -9.77 9.81 -19.37
CA ARG A 72 -9.00 10.81 -20.12
C ARG A 72 -7.59 10.34 -20.41
N ILE A 73 -6.90 9.78 -19.41
CA ILE A 73 -5.52 9.30 -19.55
C ILE A 73 -5.41 8.19 -20.59
N VAL A 74 -6.28 7.18 -20.52
CA VAL A 74 -6.22 6.08 -21.49
C VAL A 74 -6.55 6.56 -22.91
N GLN A 75 -7.48 7.52 -23.05
CA GLN A 75 -7.79 8.13 -24.34
C GLN A 75 -6.61 8.93 -24.91
N ASP A 76 -5.98 9.78 -24.08
CA ASP A 76 -4.77 10.52 -24.47
C ASP A 76 -3.65 9.55 -24.89
N ALA A 77 -3.44 8.46 -24.13
CA ALA A 77 -2.45 7.43 -24.44
C ALA A 77 -2.73 6.69 -25.78
N ILE A 78 -4.00 6.37 -26.06
CA ILE A 78 -4.41 5.77 -27.34
C ILE A 78 -4.15 6.73 -28.50
N MET A 79 -4.56 7.99 -28.35
CA MET A 79 -4.45 8.99 -29.41
C MET A 79 -3.00 9.36 -29.72
N ASP A 80 -2.14 9.35 -28.71
CA ASP A 80 -0.71 9.60 -28.86
C ASP A 80 0.08 8.36 -29.31
N GLY A 81 -0.56 7.19 -29.36
CA GLY A 81 0.09 5.95 -29.79
C GLY A 81 1.14 5.43 -28.81
N LEU A 82 0.96 5.66 -27.51
CA LEU A 82 1.91 5.19 -26.48
C LEU A 82 1.98 3.66 -26.43
N GLY A 83 3.17 3.11 -26.18
CA GLY A 83 3.37 1.69 -25.93
C GLY A 83 2.95 1.28 -24.52
N ASN A 84 3.14 2.16 -23.53
CA ASN A 84 2.65 2.00 -22.16
C ASN A 84 2.61 3.36 -21.43
N TYR A 85 1.99 3.39 -20.25
CA TYR A 85 2.10 4.52 -19.34
C TYR A 85 1.96 4.08 -17.88
N LEU A 86 2.49 4.90 -16.95
CA LEU A 86 2.21 4.85 -15.52
C LEU A 86 1.22 5.96 -15.18
N VAL A 87 0.20 5.66 -14.38
CA VAL A 87 -0.68 6.65 -13.76
C VAL A 87 -0.54 6.60 -12.25
N LEU A 88 -0.39 7.78 -11.66
CA LEU A 88 -0.32 8.02 -10.22
C LEU A 88 -1.42 8.99 -9.79
N GLU A 89 -1.95 8.84 -8.59
CA GLU A 89 -2.75 9.86 -7.91
C GLU A 89 -1.85 10.79 -7.06
N ASP A 90 -2.33 12.00 -6.74
CA ASP A 90 -1.55 13.02 -6.01
C ASP A 90 -1.24 12.69 -4.54
N ASP A 91 -1.81 11.60 -4.04
CA ASP A 91 -1.58 11.04 -2.72
C ASP A 91 -0.75 9.76 -2.76
N VAL A 92 -0.10 9.40 -3.88
CA VAL A 92 0.84 8.28 -3.89
C VAL A 92 2.07 8.58 -3.01
N VAL A 93 2.60 7.55 -2.34
CA VAL A 93 3.88 7.61 -1.62
C VAL A 93 4.76 6.41 -1.99
N PHE A 94 6.07 6.58 -1.88
CA PHE A 94 7.10 5.59 -2.20
C PHE A 94 8.12 5.51 -1.06
N HIS A 95 8.82 4.38 -0.97
CA HIS A 95 9.88 4.11 0.00
C HIS A 95 11.25 4.23 -0.68
N GLU A 96 12.33 4.37 0.09
CA GLU A 96 13.70 4.42 -0.43
C GLU A 96 14.07 3.21 -1.29
N ASP A 97 13.53 2.04 -0.96
CA ASP A 97 13.75 0.79 -1.69
C ASP A 97 12.81 0.59 -2.90
N SER A 98 11.86 1.50 -3.15
CA SER A 98 10.84 1.33 -4.20
C SER A 98 11.44 1.11 -5.59
N MET A 99 12.50 1.83 -5.98
CA MET A 99 13.16 1.60 -7.28
C MET A 99 13.87 0.27 -7.37
N ARG A 100 14.44 -0.19 -6.26
CA ARG A 100 15.09 -1.50 -6.21
C ARG A 100 14.05 -2.60 -6.40
N CYS A 101 12.92 -2.51 -5.70
CA CYS A 101 11.79 -3.43 -5.88
C CYS A 101 11.24 -3.40 -7.31
N LEU A 102 11.01 -2.20 -7.87
CA LEU A 102 10.52 -2.03 -9.24
C LEU A 102 11.48 -2.63 -10.27
N ALA A 103 12.78 -2.42 -10.14
CA ALA A 103 13.77 -2.95 -11.07
C ALA A 103 13.73 -4.48 -11.13
N ARG A 104 13.69 -5.14 -9.97
CA ARG A 104 13.63 -6.62 -9.89
C ARG A 104 12.30 -7.16 -10.41
N PHE A 105 11.20 -6.51 -10.08
CA PHE A 105 9.89 -6.83 -10.65
C PHE A 105 9.90 -6.70 -12.18
N TRP A 106 10.49 -5.64 -12.73
CA TRP A 106 10.52 -5.40 -14.17
C TRP A 106 11.37 -6.41 -14.95
N GLU A 107 12.52 -6.82 -14.39
CA GLU A 107 13.38 -7.87 -14.96
C GLU A 107 12.64 -9.20 -15.13
N GLU A 108 11.72 -9.50 -14.22
CA GLU A 108 10.93 -10.73 -14.22
C GLU A 108 9.52 -10.54 -14.77
N LEU A 109 9.14 -9.34 -15.23
CA LEU A 109 7.78 -9.09 -15.72
C LEU A 109 7.50 -9.91 -16.99
N PRO A 110 6.44 -10.74 -17.02
CA PRO A 110 6.05 -11.47 -18.22
C PRO A 110 5.74 -10.52 -19.39
N ALA A 111 6.25 -10.86 -20.58
CA ALA A 111 6.10 -10.03 -21.78
C ALA A 111 4.66 -9.95 -22.32
N ASP A 112 3.69 -10.62 -21.70
CA ASP A 112 2.26 -10.62 -22.06
C ASP A 112 1.42 -9.74 -21.12
N TRP A 113 2.05 -8.93 -20.26
CA TRP A 113 1.35 -8.03 -19.35
C TRP A 113 0.46 -7.02 -20.09
N GLY A 114 -0.75 -6.81 -19.58
CA GLY A 114 -1.66 -5.75 -20.01
C GLY A 114 -1.76 -4.61 -18.99
N GLN A 115 -1.71 -4.96 -17.70
CA GLN A 115 -1.75 -4.01 -16.59
C GLN A 115 -0.79 -4.43 -15.49
N ILE A 116 -0.25 -3.43 -14.79
CA ILE A 116 0.55 -3.61 -13.59
C ILE A 116 0.02 -2.71 -12.49
N TYR A 117 -0.09 -3.19 -11.25
CA TYR A 117 -0.23 -2.31 -10.09
C TYR A 117 1.11 -2.18 -9.37
N LEU A 118 1.54 -0.95 -9.09
CA LEU A 118 2.70 -0.69 -8.22
C LEU A 118 2.27 -0.54 -6.76
N GLY A 119 1.02 -0.14 -6.54
CA GLY A 119 0.35 -0.11 -5.24
C GLY A 119 -1.14 -0.35 -5.43
N GLY A 120 -1.76 -1.07 -4.51
CA GLY A 120 -3.16 -1.47 -4.60
C GLY A 120 -3.58 -2.31 -3.39
N GLN A 121 -4.84 -2.74 -3.36
CA GLN A 121 -5.36 -3.63 -2.34
C GLN A 121 -5.81 -4.95 -2.95
N HIS A 122 -5.16 -6.05 -2.57
CA HIS A 122 -5.65 -7.39 -2.91
C HIS A 122 -7.03 -7.63 -2.29
N LEU A 123 -8.04 -7.85 -3.13
CA LEU A 123 -9.34 -8.39 -2.69
C LEU A 123 -9.38 -9.91 -2.78
N HIS A 124 -8.61 -10.49 -3.69
CA HIS A 124 -8.34 -11.92 -3.77
C HIS A 124 -6.83 -12.17 -3.70
N ASP A 125 -6.45 -13.30 -3.09
CA ASP A 125 -5.06 -13.74 -3.00
C ASP A 125 -4.48 -13.82 -4.43
N PRO A 126 -3.30 -13.20 -4.69
CA PRO A 126 -2.64 -13.31 -5.97
C PRO A 126 -2.01 -14.70 -6.16
N GLU A 127 -1.65 -15.02 -7.38
CA GLU A 127 -0.98 -16.28 -7.73
C GLU A 127 0.50 -16.07 -8.00
N GLU A 128 1.32 -17.02 -7.58
CA GLU A 128 2.73 -17.07 -7.94
C GLU A 128 2.89 -17.25 -9.46
N VAL A 129 3.96 -16.69 -10.01
CA VAL A 129 4.34 -16.90 -11.41
C VAL A 129 5.59 -17.76 -11.45
N ASP A 130 5.50 -18.92 -12.13
CA ASP A 130 6.58 -19.91 -12.18
C ASP A 130 7.93 -19.29 -12.57
N GLY A 131 8.92 -19.47 -11.69
CA GLY A 131 10.29 -18.99 -11.88
C GLY A 131 10.47 -17.47 -11.81
N ARG A 132 9.47 -16.72 -11.32
CA ARG A 132 9.47 -15.25 -11.26
C ARG A 132 9.07 -14.76 -9.86
N PRO A 133 9.91 -14.96 -8.84
CA PRO A 133 9.54 -14.70 -7.45
C PRO A 133 9.35 -13.22 -7.10
N PHE A 134 9.73 -12.26 -7.96
CA PHE A 134 9.39 -10.85 -7.77
C PHE A 134 8.03 -10.46 -8.37
N VAL A 135 7.36 -11.38 -9.07
CA VAL A 135 6.12 -11.12 -9.80
C VAL A 135 5.01 -12.04 -9.32
N LEU A 136 3.86 -11.45 -9.01
CA LEU A 136 2.63 -12.18 -8.77
C LEU A 136 1.61 -11.83 -9.85
N ARG A 137 0.76 -12.80 -10.19
CA ARG A 137 -0.42 -12.57 -11.04
C ARG A 137 -1.59 -12.15 -10.16
N ALA A 138 -2.13 -10.97 -10.42
CA ALA A 138 -3.26 -10.47 -9.67
C ALA A 138 -4.59 -11.10 -10.11
N ARG A 139 -5.49 -11.32 -9.14
CA ARG A 139 -6.84 -11.83 -9.35
C ARG A 139 -7.92 -10.78 -9.17
N ASN A 140 -7.82 -9.95 -8.13
CA ASN A 140 -8.70 -8.79 -7.93
C ASN A 140 -7.96 -7.75 -7.08
N ILE A 141 -7.76 -6.56 -7.64
CA ILE A 141 -7.06 -5.43 -7.03
C ILE A 141 -7.98 -4.22 -7.02
N ASN A 142 -8.16 -3.65 -5.84
CA ASN A 142 -8.80 -2.35 -5.66
C ASN A 142 -7.78 -1.23 -5.43
N ARG A 143 -8.27 0.03 -5.44
CA ARG A 143 -7.49 1.28 -5.43
C ARG A 143 -6.78 1.53 -6.76
N THR A 144 -6.74 2.80 -7.19
CA THR A 144 -6.18 3.23 -8.47
C THR A 144 -4.99 4.18 -8.34
N HIS A 145 -4.46 4.34 -7.12
CA HIS A 145 -3.43 5.34 -6.81
C HIS A 145 -2.11 5.14 -7.56
N ALA A 146 -1.77 3.91 -7.97
CA ALA A 146 -0.54 3.64 -8.73
C ALA A 146 -0.65 2.37 -9.61
N PHE A 147 -0.96 2.53 -10.90
CA PHE A 147 -0.95 1.44 -11.86
C PHE A 147 -0.44 1.86 -13.24
N ALA A 148 -0.01 0.91 -14.04
CA ALA A 148 0.42 1.10 -15.42
C ALA A 148 -0.40 0.25 -16.38
N LEU A 149 -0.61 0.74 -17.59
CA LEU A 149 -1.19 -0.02 -18.69
C LEU A 149 -0.22 -0.12 -19.85
N ARG A 150 -0.33 -1.23 -20.56
CA ARG A 150 0.29 -1.43 -21.87
C ARG A 150 -0.74 -1.27 -22.98
N ASN A 151 -0.27 -0.85 -24.14
CA ASN A 151 -1.09 -0.61 -25.33
C ASN A 151 -2.04 -1.78 -25.70
N VAL A 152 -1.60 -3.03 -25.50
CA VAL A 152 -2.42 -4.23 -25.71
C VAL A 152 -3.72 -4.23 -24.90
N ALA A 153 -3.77 -3.54 -23.75
CA ALA A 153 -4.93 -3.46 -22.87
C ALA A 153 -5.71 -2.14 -22.97
N PHE A 154 -5.18 -1.08 -23.59
CA PHE A 154 -5.81 0.26 -23.56
C PHE A 154 -7.27 0.26 -24.02
N GLN A 155 -7.56 -0.39 -25.16
CA GLN A 155 -8.92 -0.42 -25.71
C GLN A 155 -9.86 -1.27 -24.85
N ALA A 156 -9.38 -2.40 -24.30
CA ALA A 156 -10.16 -3.25 -23.42
C ALA A 156 -10.48 -2.53 -22.12
N PHE A 157 -9.47 -1.90 -21.50
CA PHE A 157 -9.60 -1.05 -20.32
C PHE A 157 -10.63 0.07 -20.56
N GLN A 158 -10.48 0.86 -21.63
CA GLN A 158 -11.42 1.96 -21.94
C GLN A 158 -12.87 1.45 -22.08
N LYS A 159 -13.08 0.39 -22.87
CA LYS A 159 -14.42 -0.18 -23.08
C LYS A 159 -15.00 -0.70 -21.77
N HIS A 160 -14.17 -1.34 -20.96
CA HIS A 160 -14.56 -1.87 -19.66
C HIS A 160 -14.97 -0.73 -18.73
N ILE A 161 -14.10 0.23 -18.39
CA ILE A 161 -14.42 1.31 -17.44
C ILE A 161 -15.57 2.22 -17.87
N THR A 162 -15.96 2.22 -19.14
CA THR A 162 -17.10 2.99 -19.64
C THR A 162 -18.41 2.19 -19.75
N HIS A 163 -18.43 0.92 -19.32
CA HIS A 163 -19.60 0.06 -19.41
C HIS A 163 -20.67 0.46 -18.39
N ALA A 164 -21.50 1.43 -18.77
CA ALA A 164 -22.54 2.00 -17.92
C ALA A 164 -23.45 0.97 -17.18
N PRO A 165 -23.85 -0.16 -17.79
CA PRO A 165 -24.66 -1.17 -17.09
C PRO A 165 -24.08 -1.69 -15.78
N ASP A 166 -22.75 -1.74 -15.62
CA ASP A 166 -22.12 -2.17 -14.36
C ASP A 166 -22.41 -1.17 -13.23
N TYR A 167 -22.32 0.13 -13.52
CA TYR A 167 -22.59 1.20 -12.56
C TYR A 167 -24.09 1.42 -12.28
N MET A 168 -24.97 0.92 -13.14
CA MET A 168 -26.43 0.99 -12.95
C MET A 168 -26.93 -0.05 -11.95
N ARG A 169 -26.24 -1.19 -11.86
CA ARG A 169 -26.65 -2.33 -11.03
C ARG A 169 -26.14 -2.21 -9.61
N ASP A 170 -24.91 -1.74 -9.47
CA ASP A 170 -24.20 -1.72 -8.22
C ASP A 170 -23.59 -0.35 -7.94
N ASN A 171 -23.30 -0.09 -6.67
CA ASN A 171 -22.65 1.15 -6.23
C ASN A 171 -21.12 1.11 -6.49
N TRP A 172 -20.74 0.78 -7.72
CA TRP A 172 -19.35 0.50 -8.07
C TRP A 172 -18.53 1.75 -8.35
N HIS A 173 -17.30 1.72 -7.86
CA HIS A 173 -16.24 2.65 -8.23
C HIS A 173 -15.46 2.04 -9.41
N ILE A 174 -14.55 2.80 -10.02
CA ILE A 174 -13.72 2.28 -11.11
C ILE A 174 -12.92 1.04 -10.68
N ASP A 175 -12.39 1.01 -9.46
CA ASP A 175 -11.58 -0.10 -8.96
C ASP A 175 -12.38 -1.38 -8.75
N HIS A 176 -13.61 -1.31 -8.24
CA HIS A 176 -14.54 -2.45 -8.21
C HIS A 176 -14.75 -3.05 -9.61
N GLN A 177 -14.91 -2.17 -10.60
CA GLN A 177 -15.15 -2.57 -11.96
C GLN A 177 -13.91 -3.23 -12.58
N LEU A 178 -12.73 -2.65 -12.36
CA LEU A 178 -11.45 -3.27 -12.73
C LEU A 178 -11.24 -4.63 -12.06
N GLY A 179 -11.60 -4.76 -10.78
CA GLY A 179 -11.61 -6.04 -10.07
C GLY A 179 -12.35 -7.13 -10.84
N ALA A 180 -13.53 -6.82 -11.39
CA ALA A 180 -14.29 -7.77 -12.21
C ALA A 180 -13.60 -8.14 -13.54
N ALA A 181 -12.87 -7.20 -14.18
CA ALA A 181 -12.07 -7.52 -15.37
C ALA A 181 -10.86 -8.39 -15.03
N HIS A 182 -10.22 -8.15 -13.88
CA HIS A 182 -9.11 -8.96 -13.39
C HIS A 182 -9.55 -10.40 -13.14
N GLU A 183 -10.70 -10.60 -12.50
CA GLU A 183 -11.26 -11.93 -12.21
C GLU A 183 -11.60 -12.72 -13.48
N ARG A 184 -12.14 -12.03 -14.50
CA ARG A 184 -12.42 -12.63 -15.81
C ARG A 184 -11.17 -12.83 -16.68
N MET A 185 -10.03 -12.26 -16.26
CA MET A 185 -8.78 -12.24 -17.03
C MET A 185 -8.97 -11.60 -18.41
N ASP A 186 -9.70 -10.49 -18.48
CA ASP A 186 -9.90 -9.75 -19.75
C ASP A 186 -8.55 -9.27 -20.33
N TRP A 187 -7.54 -9.08 -19.47
CA TRP A 187 -6.12 -8.95 -19.80
C TRP A 187 -5.26 -9.47 -18.63
N ASN A 188 -3.97 -9.72 -18.88
CA ASN A 188 -3.04 -10.14 -17.84
C ASN A 188 -2.68 -8.99 -16.90
N VAL A 189 -2.82 -9.22 -15.61
CA VAL A 189 -2.51 -8.26 -14.54
C VAL A 189 -1.41 -8.83 -13.67
N TYR A 190 -0.33 -8.09 -13.51
CA TYR A 190 0.80 -8.48 -12.65
C TYR A 190 1.06 -7.42 -11.59
N VAL A 191 1.60 -7.85 -10.46
CA VAL A 191 1.96 -6.98 -9.35
C VAL A 191 3.32 -7.41 -8.78
N PRO A 192 4.08 -6.49 -8.17
CA PRO A 192 5.29 -6.88 -7.46
C PRO A 192 4.93 -7.76 -6.26
N ALA A 193 5.82 -8.68 -5.90
CA ALA A 193 5.68 -9.52 -4.70
C ALA A 193 5.62 -8.69 -3.40
N TRP A 194 6.03 -7.43 -3.46
CA TRP A 194 5.84 -6.43 -2.41
C TRP A 194 5.43 -5.10 -3.02
N TRP A 195 4.46 -4.40 -2.44
CA TRP A 195 4.01 -3.12 -2.99
C TRP A 195 5.15 -2.09 -3.04
N VAL A 196 5.28 -1.47 -4.21
CA VAL A 196 6.28 -0.44 -4.49
C VAL A 196 5.76 0.95 -4.12
N ALA A 197 4.45 1.14 -4.15
CA ALA A 197 3.77 2.37 -3.84
C ALA A 197 2.70 2.15 -2.76
N GLY A 198 2.58 3.14 -1.87
CA GLY A 198 1.48 3.26 -0.92
C GLY A 198 0.62 4.48 -1.24
N GLN A 199 -0.34 4.73 -0.36
CA GLN A 199 -1.22 5.88 -0.37
C GLN A 199 -1.01 6.70 0.91
N GLU A 200 -0.70 7.98 0.75
CA GLU A 200 -0.41 8.93 1.80
C GLU A 200 -1.65 9.26 2.65
N GLU A 201 -1.42 9.75 3.87
CA GLU A 201 -2.48 10.31 4.69
C GLU A 201 -3.21 11.45 3.96
N GLY A 202 -4.54 11.45 4.04
CA GLY A 202 -5.32 12.51 3.45
C GLY A 202 -6.77 12.53 3.87
N THR A 203 -7.36 13.71 3.81
CA THR A 203 -8.82 13.84 3.77
C THR A 203 -9.32 13.36 2.42
N SER A 204 -10.08 12.26 2.43
CA SER A 204 -10.78 11.81 1.24
C SER A 204 -11.88 12.81 0.89
N ASN A 205 -11.84 13.41 -0.30
CA ASN A 205 -12.96 14.23 -0.78
C ASN A 205 -14.21 13.37 -1.10
N ILE A 206 -14.09 12.03 -1.09
CA ILE A 206 -15.19 11.09 -1.32
C ILE A 206 -15.92 10.79 0.00
N SER A 207 -15.17 10.51 1.09
CA SER A 207 -15.76 10.06 2.36
C SER A 207 -15.65 11.07 3.52
N GLY A 208 -14.89 12.16 3.36
CA GLY A 208 -14.63 13.14 4.41
C GLY A 208 -13.76 12.64 5.58
N ARG A 209 -13.35 11.37 5.58
CA ARG A 209 -12.50 10.78 6.62
C ARG A 209 -11.04 11.15 6.41
N VAL A 210 -10.33 11.42 7.51
CA VAL A 210 -8.86 11.42 7.55
C VAL A 210 -8.44 9.95 7.60
N THR A 211 -7.80 9.47 6.54
CA THR A 211 -7.25 8.10 6.47
C THR A 211 -5.74 8.17 6.68
N PRO A 212 -5.15 7.36 7.58
CA PRO A 212 -3.70 7.33 7.75
C PRO A 212 -3.01 6.82 6.48
N ARG A 213 -1.68 6.96 6.39
CA ARG A 213 -0.90 6.34 5.31
C ARG A 213 -1.15 4.82 5.29
N HIS A 214 -1.39 4.29 4.10
CA HIS A 214 -1.65 2.86 3.87
C HIS A 214 -0.76 2.32 2.77
N TRP A 215 -0.15 1.17 3.04
CA TRP A 215 0.64 0.43 2.05
C TRP A 215 -0.07 -0.82 1.53
N TRP A 216 -1.18 -1.20 2.17
CA TRP A 216 -2.04 -2.30 1.72
C TRP A 216 -1.34 -3.65 1.58
N ASN A 217 -0.21 -3.85 2.28
CA ASN A 217 0.46 -5.13 2.39
C ASN A 217 -0.48 -6.17 3.00
N HIS A 218 -0.28 -7.44 2.63
CA HIS A 218 -1.14 -8.52 3.09
C HIS A 218 -1.06 -8.66 4.61
N HIS A 219 -2.21 -8.66 5.29
CA HIS A 219 -2.29 -8.70 6.75
C HIS A 219 -1.59 -9.90 7.39
N ARG A 220 -1.44 -11.02 6.65
CA ARG A 220 -0.70 -12.21 7.10
C ARG A 220 0.76 -11.93 7.44
N HIS A 221 1.40 -10.94 6.78
CA HIS A 221 2.76 -10.52 7.13
C HIS A 221 2.87 -9.93 8.53
N GLY A 222 1.76 -9.47 9.13
CA GLY A 222 1.75 -9.03 10.53
C GLY A 222 2.26 -10.13 11.47
N GLY A 223 1.93 -11.39 11.20
CA GLY A 223 2.39 -12.55 11.97
C GLY A 223 3.88 -12.86 11.85
N GLU A 224 4.66 -12.07 11.09
CA GLU A 224 6.11 -12.19 10.97
C GLU A 224 6.85 -11.04 11.68
N LEU A 225 6.11 -10.02 12.14
CA LEU A 225 6.70 -8.84 12.78
C LEU A 225 7.03 -9.12 14.24
N PRO A 226 8.21 -8.69 14.74
CA PRO A 226 8.46 -8.66 16.17
C PRO A 226 7.59 -7.57 16.82
N PHE A 227 7.16 -7.82 18.05
CA PHE A 227 6.56 -6.75 18.87
C PHE A 227 7.65 -5.89 19.50
N ILE A 228 7.40 -4.57 19.56
CA ILE A 228 8.17 -3.64 20.37
C ILE A 228 7.48 -3.46 21.72
N TYR A 229 8.13 -3.92 22.78
CA TYR A 229 7.66 -3.80 24.16
C TYR A 229 8.27 -2.56 24.81
N LEU A 230 7.42 -1.74 25.43
CA LEU A 230 7.84 -0.62 26.24
C LEU A 230 7.79 -1.02 27.72
N ASP A 231 8.87 -0.74 28.46
CA ASP A 231 8.90 -0.92 29.91
C ASP A 231 8.07 0.12 30.66
N GLU A 232 8.10 1.35 30.17
CA GLU A 232 7.43 2.51 30.73
C GLU A 232 6.65 3.25 29.63
N PRO A 233 5.55 3.95 29.98
CA PRO A 233 4.84 4.74 28.99
C PRO A 233 5.74 5.92 28.55
N PRO A 234 5.53 6.48 27.35
CA PRO A 234 6.26 7.67 26.93
C PRO A 234 6.14 8.79 27.96
N ALA A 235 7.26 9.40 28.34
CA ALA A 235 7.30 10.40 29.41
C ALA A 235 6.73 11.75 28.97
N THR A 236 6.69 11.99 27.65
CA THR A 236 6.21 13.25 27.06
C THR A 236 5.34 13.01 25.84
N GLU A 237 4.48 13.98 25.52
CA GLU A 237 3.71 14.00 24.28
C GLU A 237 4.61 13.94 23.03
N GLY A 238 5.73 14.67 23.01
CA GLY A 238 6.64 14.65 21.87
C GLY A 238 7.34 13.29 21.66
N GLU A 239 7.58 12.53 22.73
CA GLU A 239 8.08 11.16 22.65
C GLU A 239 7.00 10.20 22.13
N ARG A 240 5.78 10.31 22.68
CA ARG A 240 4.61 9.54 22.23
C ARG A 240 4.38 9.73 20.73
N ASP A 241 4.32 10.97 20.27
CA ASP A 241 4.08 11.31 18.87
C ASP A 241 5.21 10.81 17.95
N ARG A 242 6.45 10.78 18.43
CA ARG A 242 7.58 10.22 17.69
C ARG A 242 7.44 8.71 17.54
N LEU A 243 7.16 8.00 18.62
CA LEU A 243 6.98 6.54 18.61
C LEU A 243 5.79 6.14 17.73
N MET A 244 4.68 6.87 17.81
CA MET A 244 3.47 6.62 17.01
C MET A 244 3.63 6.88 15.50
N ARG A 245 4.78 7.38 15.04
CA ARG A 245 5.09 7.44 13.59
C ARG A 245 5.64 6.11 13.05
N GLN A 246 6.10 5.23 13.93
CA GLN A 246 6.81 3.99 13.56
C GLN A 246 6.22 2.75 14.24
N LEU A 247 5.55 2.94 15.38
CA LEU A 247 4.96 1.90 16.22
C LEU A 247 3.44 2.02 16.26
N HIS A 248 2.75 0.89 16.09
CA HIS A 248 1.30 0.80 16.16
C HIS A 248 0.88 0.11 17.46
N PHE A 249 0.14 0.83 18.30
CA PHE A 249 -0.33 0.34 19.59
C PHE A 249 -1.82 -0.06 19.60
N GLY A 250 -2.51 0.05 18.45
CA GLY A 250 -3.96 -0.08 18.37
C GLY A 250 -4.66 1.26 18.20
N TYR A 251 -5.90 1.21 17.68
CA TYR A 251 -6.67 2.39 17.35
C TYR A 251 -7.43 3.01 18.52
N ASN A 252 -7.78 2.22 19.53
CA ASN A 252 -8.67 2.63 20.60
C ASN A 252 -7.88 2.87 21.88
N ARG A 253 -7.07 3.93 21.87
CA ARG A 253 -6.15 4.24 22.96
C ARG A 253 -6.80 5.07 24.06
N LYS A 254 -6.35 4.87 25.30
CA LYS A 254 -6.70 5.72 26.44
C LYS A 254 -6.23 7.17 26.16
N PRO A 255 -6.95 8.19 26.67
CA PRO A 255 -6.57 9.59 26.48
C PRO A 255 -5.12 9.83 26.90
N ASP A 256 -4.40 10.57 26.06
CA ASP A 256 -3.00 10.94 26.26
C ASP A 256 -2.00 9.78 26.42
N SER A 257 -2.39 8.56 26.06
CA SER A 257 -1.59 7.34 26.25
C SER A 257 -1.35 6.58 24.93
N VAL A 258 -0.33 5.72 24.95
CA VAL A 258 -0.13 4.67 23.93
C VAL A 258 -0.94 3.42 24.23
N GLU A 259 -1.46 3.29 25.45
CA GLU A 259 -2.19 2.11 25.91
C GLU A 259 -3.53 1.95 25.20
N ASP A 260 -3.74 0.81 24.53
CA ASP A 260 -5.04 0.45 23.97
C ASP A 260 -6.00 -0.01 25.06
N VAL A 261 -7.23 0.49 25.01
CA VAL A 261 -8.29 0.17 25.98
C VAL A 261 -8.57 -1.34 26.02
N GLY A 262 -8.42 -2.05 24.90
CA GLY A 262 -8.63 -3.50 24.84
C GLY A 262 -7.62 -4.34 25.62
N LEU A 263 -6.49 -3.75 26.06
CA LEU A 263 -5.51 -4.45 26.88
C LEU A 263 -6.01 -4.70 28.31
N ASP A 264 -6.92 -3.88 28.82
CA ASP A 264 -7.53 -4.07 30.15
C ASP A 264 -8.25 -5.44 30.22
N ASP A 265 -8.93 -5.83 29.13
CA ASP A 265 -9.63 -7.12 29.00
C ASP A 265 -8.68 -8.31 28.77
N CYS A 266 -7.40 -8.04 28.48
CA CYS A 266 -6.39 -9.07 28.23
C CYS A 266 -5.67 -9.52 29.51
N VAL A 267 -5.74 -8.74 30.60
CA VAL A 267 -5.04 -9.03 31.85
C VAL A 267 -5.48 -10.37 32.42
N GLY A 268 -4.51 -11.26 32.65
CA GLY A 268 -4.77 -12.62 33.16
C GLY A 268 -5.41 -13.58 32.15
N SER A 269 -5.58 -13.19 30.89
CA SER A 269 -6.21 -13.99 29.84
C SER A 269 -5.28 -14.19 28.64
N PRO A 270 -4.49 -15.28 28.60
CA PRO A 270 -3.56 -15.57 27.50
C PRO A 270 -4.24 -15.63 26.13
N ASP A 271 -5.47 -16.12 26.05
CA ASP A 271 -6.22 -16.22 24.80
C ASP A 271 -6.70 -14.85 24.30
N ALA A 272 -7.14 -13.96 25.20
CA ALA A 272 -7.50 -12.60 24.83
C ALA A 272 -6.27 -11.83 24.35
N LEU A 273 -5.16 -11.92 25.08
CA LEU A 273 -3.89 -11.29 24.71
C LEU A 273 -3.39 -11.79 23.36
N ARG A 274 -3.41 -13.11 23.10
CA ARG A 274 -3.02 -13.67 21.80
C ARG A 274 -3.85 -13.12 20.64
N ARG A 275 -5.18 -12.98 20.82
CA ARG A 275 -6.06 -12.38 19.80
C ARG A 275 -5.75 -10.91 19.58
N TRP A 276 -5.53 -10.15 20.64
CA TRP A 276 -5.15 -8.74 20.56
C TRP A 276 -3.82 -8.56 19.83
N LEU A 277 -2.78 -9.35 20.18
CA LEU A 277 -1.48 -9.31 19.51
C LEU A 277 -1.59 -9.57 17.99
N GLY A 278 -2.39 -10.57 17.60
CA GLY A 278 -2.64 -10.86 16.18
C GLY A 278 -3.34 -9.71 15.44
N MET A 279 -4.32 -9.06 16.08
CA MET A 279 -5.02 -7.90 15.53
C MET A 279 -4.06 -6.72 15.33
N ILE A 280 -3.29 -6.36 16.36
CA ILE A 280 -2.36 -5.22 16.30
C ILE A 280 -1.26 -5.44 15.28
N ALA A 281 -0.73 -6.66 15.17
CA ALA A 281 0.26 -6.99 14.15
C ALA A 281 -0.31 -6.89 12.72
N ALA A 282 -1.56 -7.33 12.52
CA ALA A 282 -2.27 -7.22 11.25
C ALA A 282 -2.60 -5.77 10.88
N GLU A 283 -2.85 -4.90 11.87
CA GLU A 283 -3.02 -3.47 11.67
C GLU A 283 -1.68 -2.81 11.33
N ALA A 284 -0.64 -3.03 12.16
CA ALA A 284 0.68 -2.40 12.01
C ALA A 284 1.27 -2.53 10.60
N ILE A 285 1.23 -3.75 10.03
CA ILE A 285 1.80 -3.99 8.69
C ILE A 285 1.08 -3.23 7.57
N ARG A 286 -0.22 -2.94 7.72
CA ARG A 286 -1.00 -2.17 6.73
C ARG A 286 -0.56 -0.72 6.66
N HIS A 287 0.04 -0.22 7.73
CA HIS A 287 0.55 1.15 7.86
C HIS A 287 2.06 1.24 7.73
N TRP A 288 2.75 0.12 7.47
CA TRP A 288 4.21 0.05 7.45
C TRP A 288 4.81 0.48 8.79
N MET A 289 4.28 -0.10 9.86
CA MET A 289 4.70 0.12 11.24
C MET A 289 5.06 -1.22 11.89
N LEU A 290 5.72 -1.17 13.04
CA LEU A 290 5.90 -2.33 13.91
C LEU A 290 4.79 -2.37 14.95
N PRO A 291 4.24 -3.54 15.30
CA PRO A 291 3.30 -3.64 16.40
C PRO A 291 4.02 -3.38 17.72
N ALA A 292 3.38 -2.64 18.61
CA ALA A 292 3.95 -2.29 19.89
C ALA A 292 2.94 -2.46 21.03
N ILE A 293 3.47 -2.65 22.23
CA ILE A 293 2.66 -2.85 23.43
C ILE A 293 3.29 -2.15 24.63
N TRP A 294 2.43 -1.48 25.38
CA TRP A 294 2.69 -1.02 26.74
C TRP A 294 1.42 -1.24 27.56
N HIS A 295 1.55 -1.85 28.74
CA HIS A 295 0.47 -1.97 29.70
C HIS A 295 1.06 -2.24 31.11
N PRO A 296 0.58 -1.59 32.18
CA PRO A 296 1.18 -1.69 33.51
C PRO A 296 1.13 -3.09 34.15
N SER A 297 0.23 -3.96 33.68
CA SER A 297 0.02 -5.31 34.24
C SER A 297 0.35 -6.46 33.28
N ILE A 298 0.90 -6.18 32.09
CA ILE A 298 1.29 -7.23 31.13
C ILE A 298 2.80 -7.18 30.98
N SER A 299 3.48 -8.24 31.39
CA SER A 299 4.94 -8.36 31.32
C SER A 299 5.43 -8.76 29.93
N ILE A 300 6.69 -8.42 29.61
CA ILE A 300 7.32 -8.87 28.37
C ILE A 300 7.39 -10.40 28.28
N GLU A 301 7.53 -11.10 29.40
CA GLU A 301 7.54 -12.56 29.47
C GLU A 301 6.19 -13.18 29.10
N GLU A 302 5.07 -12.51 29.37
CA GLU A 302 3.75 -12.92 28.88
C GLU A 302 3.67 -12.79 27.36
N VAL A 303 4.08 -11.65 26.81
CA VAL A 303 4.06 -11.41 25.36
C VAL A 303 4.98 -12.39 24.63
N ARG A 304 6.21 -12.61 25.14
CA ARG A 304 7.19 -13.56 24.56
C ARG A 304 6.68 -15.00 24.52
N ARG A 305 5.84 -15.39 25.48
CA ARG A 305 5.23 -16.74 25.50
C ARG A 305 4.11 -16.90 24.45
N LEU A 306 3.54 -15.80 23.97
CA LEU A 306 2.38 -15.80 23.09
C LEU A 306 2.70 -15.39 21.65
N TRP A 307 3.85 -14.75 21.40
CA TRP A 307 4.23 -14.20 20.10
C TRP A 307 5.53 -14.80 19.55
N ASP A 308 5.38 -15.80 18.68
CA ASP A 308 6.48 -16.58 18.12
C ASP A 308 7.53 -15.80 17.29
N PRO A 309 7.17 -14.73 16.56
CA PRO A 309 8.16 -13.90 15.83
C PRO A 309 9.18 -13.20 16.73
N GLY A 310 8.88 -13.07 18.03
CA GLY A 310 9.76 -12.47 19.03
C GLY A 310 9.25 -11.11 19.53
N VAL A 311 9.83 -10.68 20.65
CA VAL A 311 9.50 -9.43 21.32
C VAL A 311 10.80 -8.75 21.74
N LEU A 312 10.98 -7.52 21.26
CA LEU A 312 12.14 -6.68 21.49
C LEU A 312 11.74 -5.55 22.44
N ARG A 313 12.59 -5.22 23.41
CA ARG A 313 12.40 -3.99 24.20
C ARG A 313 12.71 -2.78 23.32
N LEU A 314 12.04 -1.67 23.59
CA LEU A 314 12.38 -0.39 22.95
C LEU A 314 13.87 -0.08 23.16
N GLY A 315 14.61 0.12 22.06
CA GLY A 315 16.06 0.34 22.07
C GLY A 315 16.93 -0.91 21.90
N GLU A 316 16.39 -2.14 21.92
CA GLU A 316 17.15 -3.36 21.62
C GLU A 316 17.49 -3.51 20.12
N ALA A 317 16.74 -2.83 19.26
CA ALA A 317 16.95 -2.82 17.81
C ALA A 317 16.68 -1.45 17.21
N ASP A 318 17.30 -1.19 16.06
CA ASP A 318 17.03 -0.02 15.25
C ASP A 318 15.69 -0.20 14.51
N ILE A 319 14.69 0.61 14.90
CA ILE A 319 13.35 0.58 14.32
C ILE A 319 13.39 0.94 12.84
N ASP A 320 14.26 1.86 12.41
CA ASP A 320 14.36 2.25 11.01
C ASP A 320 14.82 1.07 10.15
N VAL A 321 15.80 0.30 10.64
CA VAL A 321 16.26 -0.93 9.97
C VAL A 321 15.15 -1.97 9.90
N LEU A 322 14.38 -2.15 10.98
CA LEU A 322 13.26 -3.09 11.02
C LEU A 322 12.12 -2.65 10.10
N LEU A 323 11.96 -1.37 9.78
CA LEU A 323 10.92 -0.88 8.87
C LEU A 323 11.34 -0.88 7.39
N ARG A 324 12.54 -1.34 7.03
CA ARG A 324 12.97 -1.46 5.62
C ARG A 324 12.34 -2.65 4.90
N TYR A 325 11.01 -2.66 4.77
CA TYR A 325 10.31 -3.75 4.12
C TYR A 325 10.49 -3.76 2.58
N PRO A 326 10.56 -4.94 1.94
CA PRO A 326 10.69 -6.27 2.54
C PRO A 326 12.17 -6.67 2.77
N GLY A 327 13.12 -5.77 2.51
CA GLY A 327 14.57 -6.02 2.51
C GLY A 327 15.23 -6.14 3.89
N ASN A 328 14.46 -6.11 4.97
CA ASN A 328 14.93 -6.19 6.35
C ASN A 328 15.17 -7.64 6.85
N GLY A 329 14.87 -8.67 6.04
CA GLY A 329 15.03 -10.08 6.43
C GLY A 329 13.91 -10.68 7.29
N LEU A 330 12.90 -9.89 7.70
CA LEU A 330 11.79 -10.40 8.51
C LEU A 330 10.91 -11.34 7.70
N PHE A 331 10.63 -10.98 6.44
CA PHE A 331 9.79 -11.78 5.56
C PHE A 331 10.60 -12.75 4.70
N GLU A 332 9.99 -13.84 4.28
CA GLU A 332 10.55 -14.60 3.16
C GLU A 332 10.36 -13.79 1.88
N HIS A 333 11.46 -13.21 1.37
CA HIS A 333 11.42 -12.40 0.16
C HIS A 333 12.75 -12.51 -0.60
N PRO A 334 12.75 -12.56 -1.95
CA PRO A 334 13.98 -12.73 -2.73
C PRO A 334 15.01 -11.60 -2.56
N LEU A 335 14.59 -10.39 -2.17
CA LEU A 335 15.53 -9.29 -1.84
C LEU A 335 16.44 -9.61 -0.65
N ASN A 336 16.02 -10.50 0.26
CA ASN A 336 16.79 -10.83 1.46
C ASN A 336 18.03 -11.68 1.13
N SER A 337 17.98 -12.49 0.07
CA SER A 337 19.14 -13.24 -0.42
C SER A 337 20.23 -12.38 -1.05
N GLU A 338 19.92 -11.16 -1.47
CA GLU A 338 20.87 -10.23 -2.09
C GLU A 338 21.58 -9.35 -1.03
N GLY A 339 20.99 -9.18 0.16
CA GLY A 339 21.48 -8.31 1.22
C GLY A 339 22.53 -8.90 2.17
N GLY A 340 23.05 -10.10 1.90
CA GLY A 340 24.14 -10.71 2.70
C GLY A 340 23.75 -11.28 4.07
N VAL A 341 22.50 -11.11 4.54
CA VAL A 341 22.02 -11.74 5.78
C VAL A 341 21.37 -13.08 5.44
N ARG A 342 22.20 -14.12 5.27
CA ARG A 342 21.70 -15.49 5.28
C ARG A 342 20.99 -15.75 6.61
N ARG A 343 19.70 -16.08 6.58
CA ARG A 343 19.00 -16.71 7.70
C ARG A 343 19.86 -17.90 8.17
N ARG A 344 20.46 -17.80 9.37
CA ARG A 344 20.94 -19.01 10.06
C ARG A 344 19.70 -19.85 10.30
N ARG A 345 19.60 -21.00 9.64
CA ARG A 345 18.62 -22.04 9.96
C ARG A 345 18.60 -22.21 11.48
N ARG A 346 17.41 -22.15 12.08
CA ARG A 346 17.18 -22.53 13.48
C ARG A 346 17.88 -23.87 13.72
N VAL A 347 18.88 -23.86 14.60
CA VAL A 347 19.41 -25.09 15.18
C VAL A 347 18.29 -25.63 16.05
N SER A 348 17.69 -26.75 15.64
CA SER A 348 16.88 -27.57 16.51
C SER A 348 17.75 -28.01 17.68
N ALA A 349 17.43 -27.55 18.89
CA ALA A 349 17.97 -28.13 20.10
C ALA A 349 17.32 -29.50 20.30
N ALA A 350 18.17 -30.53 20.43
CA ALA A 350 17.83 -31.85 20.94
C ALA A 350 17.62 -31.79 22.46
#